data_AF-A0A952FB19-F1
#
_entry.id   AF-A0A952FB19-F1
#
_cell.length_a   1.000
_cell.length_b   1.000
_cell.length_c   1.000
_cell.angle_alpha   90.00
_cell.angle_beta   90.00
_cell.angle_gamma   90.00
#
_symmetry.space_group_name_H-M   'P 1'
#
loop_
_entity.id
_entity.type
_entity.pdbx_description
1 polymer ?
#
loop_
_entity_poly.entity_id
_entity_poly.type
_entity_poly.pdbx_seq_one_letter_code
_entity_poly.pdbx_strand_id
1 'polypeptide(L)' 'AFLAGARSRGLLQLKGHKSVGGMRASIYNAMPMAGVQALVAYMREFEQKHA' A
#
# COMPACT_ATOMS: atom_id res chain seq x y z
N ALA A 1 -2.92 -11.32 -2.24
CA ALA A 1 -4.06 -10.42 -2.47
C ALA A 1 -3.66 -8.94 -2.39
N PHE A 2 -3.17 -8.45 -1.24
CA PHE A 2 -2.89 -7.02 -1.02
C PHE A 2 -1.97 -6.38 -2.07
N LEU A 3 -0.78 -6.94 -2.34
CA LEU A 3 0.18 -6.34 -3.29
C LEU A 3 -0.32 -6.32 -4.74
N ALA A 4 -1.15 -7.28 -5.13
CA ALA A 4 -1.74 -7.33 -6.46
C ALA A 4 -2.82 -6.26 -6.61
N GLY A 5 -3.71 -6.11 -5.62
CA GLY A 5 -4.74 -5.07 -5.61
C GLY A 5 -4.17 -3.65 -5.44
N ALA A 6 -3.04 -3.51 -4.73
CA ALA A 6 -2.33 -2.24 -4.64
C ALA A 6 -1.77 -1.84 -6.02
N ARG A 7 -1.13 -2.80 -6.71
CA ARG A 7 -0.57 -2.58 -8.04
C ARG A 7 -1.63 -2.18 -9.08
N SER A 8 -2.82 -2.78 -9.04
CA SER A 8 -3.90 -2.41 -9.96
C SER A 8 -4.43 -0.98 -9.75
N ARG A 9 -4.15 -0.38 -8.58
CA ARG A 9 -4.48 1.01 -8.24
C ARG A 9 -3.31 1.98 -8.42
N GLY A 10 -2.20 1.52 -8.99
CA GLY A 10 -0.98 2.32 -9.13
C GLY A 10 -0.20 2.51 -7.83
N LEU A 11 -0.54 1.80 -6.75
CA LEU A 11 0.21 1.81 -5.50
C LEU A 11 1.37 0.81 -5.59
N LEU A 12 2.52 1.31 -6.05
CA LEU A 12 3.71 0.52 -6.35
C LEU A 12 4.69 0.44 -5.17
N GLN A 13 5.63 -0.50 -5.24
CA GLN A 13 6.75 -0.65 -4.31
C GLN A 13 6.38 -0.85 -2.83
N LEU A 14 5.22 -1.45 -2.55
CA LEU A 14 4.76 -1.74 -1.18
C LEU A 14 5.27 -3.07 -0.60
N LYS A 15 6.01 -3.89 -1.36
CA LYS A 15 6.51 -5.18 -0.86
C LYS A 15 7.57 -4.92 0.22
N GLY A 16 7.37 -5.50 1.40
CA GLY A 16 8.31 -5.39 2.51
C GLY A 16 9.66 -6.06 2.23
N HIS A 17 10.63 -5.80 3.10
CA HIS A 17 11.97 -6.38 2.98
C HIS A 17 11.93 -7.90 3.15
N LYS A 18 12.79 -8.62 2.41
CA LYS A 18 12.80 -10.10 2.36
C LYS A 18 12.87 -10.74 3.75
N SER A 19 13.63 -10.16 4.68
CA SER A 19 13.84 -10.73 6.02
C SER A 19 12.62 -10.71 6.92
N VAL A 20 11.67 -9.77 6.71
CA VAL A 20 10.49 -9.59 7.57
C VAL A 20 9.18 -9.86 6.84
N GLY A 21 9.20 -9.93 5.51
CA GLY A 21 8.00 -10.08 4.70
C GLY A 21 7.09 -8.86 4.81
N GLY A 22 5.78 -9.10 4.73
CA GLY A 22 4.75 -8.05 4.88
C GLY A 22 4.82 -6.93 3.84
N MET A 23 4.45 -5.73 4.27
CA MET A 23 4.38 -4.53 3.43
C MET A 23 5.19 -3.40 4.05
N ARG A 24 5.71 -2.51 3.19
CA ARG A 24 6.39 -1.28 3.60
C ARG A 24 5.99 -0.13 2.67
N ALA A 25 5.49 0.96 3.23
CA ALA A 25 5.26 2.20 2.49
C ALA A 25 6.39 3.18 2.76
N SER A 26 7.09 3.60 1.71
CA SER A 26 8.12 4.63 1.80
C SER A 26 7.50 6.01 1.57
N ILE A 27 7.55 6.88 2.59
CA ILE A 27 6.91 8.20 2.62
C ILE A 27 7.93 9.33 2.76
N TYR A 28 8.83 9.45 1.78
CA TYR A 28 9.84 10.51 1.73
C TYR A 28 9.24 11.88 1.37
N ASN A 29 10.02 12.96 1.46
CA ASN A 29 9.57 14.34 1.23
C ASN A 29 8.84 14.56 -0.10
N ALA A 30 9.21 13.83 -1.17
CA ALA A 30 8.56 13.95 -2.48
C ALA A 30 7.24 13.17 -2.60
N MET A 31 6.85 12.40 -1.57
CA MET A 31 5.57 11.68 -1.57
C MET A 31 4.43 12.68 -1.30
N PRO A 32 3.51 12.89 -2.25
CA PRO A 32 2.39 13.80 -2.02
C PRO A 32 1.39 13.20 -1.02
N MET A 33 0.72 14.07 -0.28
CA MET A 33 -0.36 13.67 0.65
C MET A 33 -1.45 12.84 -0.04
N ALA A 34 -1.78 13.14 -1.29
CA ALA A 34 -2.74 12.39 -2.08
C ALA A 34 -2.34 10.90 -2.24
N GLY A 35 -1.04 10.60 -2.35
CA GLY A 35 -0.56 9.22 -2.42
C GLY A 35 -0.77 8.45 -1.10
N VAL A 36 -0.53 9.11 0.03
CA VAL A 36 -0.79 8.53 1.37
C VAL A 36 -2.28 8.32 1.58
N GLN A 37 -3.12 9.28 1.20
CA GLN A 37 -4.58 9.16 1.29
C GLN A 37 -5.10 8.01 0.42
N ALA A 38 -4.60 7.84 -0.80
CA ALA A 38 -4.95 6.72 -1.67
C ALA A 38 -4.57 5.36 -1.06
N LEU A 39 -3.39 5.28 -0.41
CA LEU A 39 -2.97 4.09 0.31
C LEU A 39 -3.91 3.75 1.49
N VAL A 40 -4.24 4.75 2.32
CA VAL A 40 -5.14 4.56 3.47
C VAL A 40 -6.54 4.12 3.02
N ALA A 41 -7.09 4.75 1.98
CA ALA A 41 -8.38 4.37 1.42
C ALA A 41 -8.37 2.91 0.95
N TYR A 42 -7.32 2.51 0.22
CA TYR A 42 -7.16 1.13 -0.20
C TYR A 42 -7.03 0.15 0.98
N MET A 43 -6.30 0.50 2.04
CA MET A 43 -6.16 -0.35 3.22
C MET A 43 -7.51 -0.64 3.88
N ARG A 44 -8.36 0.38 4.03
CA ARG A 44 -9.72 0.22 4.59
C ARG A 44 -10.61 -0.64 3.70
N GLU A 45 -10.58 -0.43 2.38
CA GLU A 45 -11.33 -1.25 1.44
C GLU A 45 -10.85 -2.72 1.45
N PHE A 46 -9.54 -2.92 1.54
CA PHE A 46 -8.95 -4.26 1.59
C PHE A 46 -9.37 -4.98 2.87
N GLU A 47 -9.30 -4.31 4.02
CA GLU A 47 -9.75 -4.83 5.31
C GLU A 47 -11.23 -5.26 5.24
N GLN A 48 -12.12 -4.40 4.74
CA GLN A 48 -13.54 -4.73 4.62
C GLN A 48 -13.84 -5.94 3.72
N LYS A 49 -13.04 -6.15 2.66
CA LYS A 49 -13.24 -7.24 1.68
C LYS A 49 -12.62 -8.56 2.11
N HIS A 50 -11.73 -8.54 3.09
CA HIS A 50 -10.95 -9.69 3.51
C HIS A 50 -11.02 -9.97 5.03
N ALA A 51 -11.93 -9.27 5.73
CA ALA A 51 -12.33 -9.58 7.11
C ALA A 51 -13.14 -10.87 7.18
#